data_AF-A0A3D0FVI0-F1
#
_entry.id   AF-A0A3D0FVI0-F1
#
_cell.length_a   1.000
_cell.length_b   1.000
_cell.length_c   1.000
_cell.angle_alpha   90.00
_cell.angle_beta   90.00
_cell.angle_gamma   90.00
#
_symmetry.space_group_name_H-M   'P 1'
#
loop_
_entity.id
_entity.type
_entity.pdbx_description
1 polymer ?
#
loop_
_entity_poly.entity_id
_entity_poly.type
_entity_poly.pdbx_seq_one_letter_code
_entity_poly.pdbx_strand_id
1 'polypeptide(L)' 'TWAPIITAVGGKGALVTEIGGPLAHGAIVARDLGIACVQNVPGVTKRFKTGDLIEVDGKNGAVTLIKEAEQTPN' A
#
# COMPACT_ATOMS: atom_id res chain seq x y z
N THR A 1 -2.48 -2.76 -16.97
CA THR A 1 -1.62 -1.65 -16.54
C THR A 1 -2.22 -0.97 -15.31
N TRP A 2 -1.59 -1.11 -14.15
CA TRP A 2 -1.97 -0.53 -12.84
C TRP A 2 -1.51 0.91 -12.58
N ALA A 3 -0.64 1.48 -13.41
CA ALA A 3 -0.09 2.83 -13.21
C ALA A 3 -1.15 3.94 -13.00
N PRO A 4 -2.28 3.98 -13.73
CA PRO A 4 -3.29 5.03 -13.53
C PRO A 4 -3.93 5.02 -12.14
N ILE A 5 -4.07 3.83 -11.53
CA ILE A 5 -4.66 3.68 -10.20
C ILE A 5 -3.72 4.26 -9.14
N ILE A 6 -2.41 4.05 -9.28
CA ILE A 6 -1.41 4.59 -8.35
C ILE A 6 -1.38 6.12 -8.43
N THR A 7 -1.47 6.68 -9.64
CA THR A 7 -1.60 8.13 -9.83
C THR A 7 -2.86 8.70 -9.19
N ALA A 8 -3.97 7.94 -9.16
CA ALA A 8 -5.23 8.37 -8.57
C ALA A 8 -5.20 8.50 -7.04
N VAL A 9 -4.31 7.77 -6.34
CA VAL A 9 -4.17 7.88 -4.87
C VAL A 9 -3.55 9.23 -4.46
N GLY A 10 -2.90 9.94 -5.39
CA GLY A 10 -2.23 11.22 -5.15
C GLY A 10 -1.06 11.11 -4.17
N GLY A 11 -0.27 12.18 -4.03
CA GLY A 11 0.91 12.22 -3.14
C GLY A 11 0.64 12.05 -1.64
N LYS A 12 -0.58 11.63 -1.25
CA LYS A 12 -0.98 11.32 0.12
C LYS A 12 -1.21 9.81 0.35
N GLY A 13 -1.03 8.99 -0.68
CA GLY A 13 -1.20 7.55 -0.62
C GLY A 13 0.00 6.79 -0.08
N ALA A 14 -0.15 5.47 -0.06
CA ALA A 14 0.94 4.52 0.10
C ALA A 14 0.71 3.31 -0.83
N LEU A 15 1.80 2.66 -1.24
CA LEU A 15 1.77 1.46 -2.06
C LEU A 15 2.27 0.27 -1.24
N VAL A 16 1.47 -0.79 -1.16
CA VAL A 16 1.86 -2.04 -0.51
C VAL A 16 1.67 -3.21 -1.46
N THR A 17 2.69 -4.03 -1.68
CA THR A 17 2.62 -5.17 -2.61
C THR A 17 3.17 -6.47 -2.02
N GLU A 18 2.53 -7.60 -2.36
CA GLU A 18 2.99 -8.94 -1.95
C GLU A 18 4.25 -9.38 -2.71
N ILE A 19 4.40 -8.91 -3.93
CA ILE A 19 5.50 -9.25 -4.84
C ILE A 19 6.16 -7.95 -5.27
N GLY A 20 7.49 -7.96 -5.38
CA GLY A 20 8.28 -6.84 -5.82
C GLY A 20 9.56 -6.69 -5.01
N GLY A 21 10.24 -5.58 -5.23
CA GLY A 21 11.48 -5.24 -4.53
C GLY A 21 11.86 -3.80 -4.87
N PRO A 22 12.90 -3.24 -4.23
CA PRO A 22 13.21 -1.82 -4.29
C PRO A 22 13.38 -1.22 -5.70
N LEU A 23 13.69 -2.05 -6.70
CA LEU A 23 13.88 -1.66 -8.11
C LEU A 23 12.71 -2.05 -9.02
N ALA A 24 11.63 -2.62 -8.48
CA ALA A 24 10.45 -2.98 -9.25
C ALA A 24 9.73 -1.73 -9.76
N HIS A 25 9.01 -1.88 -10.86
CA HIS A 25 8.25 -0.79 -11.48
C HIS A 25 7.34 -0.05 -10.46
N GLY A 26 6.69 -0.78 -9.56
CA GLY A 26 5.88 -0.18 -8.49
C GLY A 26 6.67 0.70 -7.53
N ALA A 27 7.89 0.30 -7.14
CA ALA A 27 8.75 1.10 -6.27
C ALA A 27 9.26 2.37 -6.95
N ILE A 28 9.61 2.28 -8.24
CA ILE A 28 10.04 3.45 -9.02
C ILE A 28 8.89 4.46 -9.11
N VAL A 29 7.70 4.02 -9.51
CA VAL A 29 6.52 4.90 -9.60
C VAL A 29 6.16 5.50 -8.24
N ALA A 30 6.23 4.74 -7.16
CA ALA A 30 5.96 5.26 -5.82
C ALA A 30 6.95 6.37 -5.41
N ARG A 31 8.23 6.23 -5.76
CA ARG A 31 9.26 7.26 -5.54
C ARG A 31 9.00 8.52 -6.36
N ASP A 32 8.65 8.37 -7.63
CA ASP A 32 8.32 9.50 -8.51
C ASP A 32 7.10 10.28 -8.01
N LEU A 33 6.15 9.59 -7.39
CA LEU A 33 4.95 10.17 -6.79
C LEU A 33 5.16 10.67 -5.34
N GLY A 34 6.32 10.41 -4.73
CA GLY A 34 6.62 10.81 -3.36
C GLY A 34 5.79 10.11 -2.28
N ILE A 35 5.25 8.91 -2.58
CA ILE A 35 4.42 8.14 -1.64
C ILE A 35 5.20 7.05 -0.91
N ALA A 36 4.75 6.68 0.29
CA ALA A 36 5.34 5.57 1.03
C ALA A 36 5.15 4.24 0.25
N CYS A 37 6.16 3.38 0.26
CA CYS A 37 6.12 2.11 -0.47
C CYS A 37 6.71 0.98 0.37
N VAL A 38 5.97 -0.11 0.54
CA VAL A 38 6.45 -1.36 1.16
C VAL A 38 6.13 -2.50 0.21
N GLN A 39 7.15 -3.26 -0.18
CA GLN A 39 7.00 -4.37 -1.12
C GLN A 39 7.49 -5.66 -0.49
N ASN A 40 7.12 -6.78 -1.10
CA ASN A 40 7.46 -8.11 -0.60
C ASN A 40 6.86 -8.38 0.79
N VAL A 41 5.56 -8.09 0.93
CA VAL A 41 4.76 -8.38 2.14
C VAL A 41 3.81 -9.54 1.86
N PRO A 42 4.20 -10.80 2.09
CA PRO A 42 3.38 -11.95 1.72
C PRO A 42 2.02 -11.95 2.46
N GLY A 43 0.93 -12.18 1.74
CA GLY A 43 -0.41 -12.27 2.30
C GLY A 43 -1.02 -10.95 2.77
N VAL A 44 -0.43 -9.80 2.41
CA VAL A 44 -0.92 -8.48 2.82
C VAL A 44 -2.36 -8.24 2.37
N THR A 45 -2.74 -8.73 1.19
CA THR A 45 -4.09 -8.56 0.63
C THR A 45 -5.14 -9.42 1.33
N LYS A 46 -4.71 -10.45 2.07
CA LYS A 46 -5.57 -11.29 2.91
C LYS A 46 -5.68 -10.76 4.33
N ARG A 47 -4.63 -10.09 4.80
CA ARG A 47 -4.53 -9.54 6.15
C ARG A 47 -5.31 -8.23 6.29
N PHE A 48 -5.26 -7.37 5.27
CA PHE A 48 -5.96 -6.10 5.23
C PHE A 48 -7.12 -6.16 4.24
N LYS A 49 -8.24 -5.55 4.61
CA LYS A 49 -9.47 -5.51 3.82
C LYS A 49 -9.70 -4.10 3.27
N THR A 50 -10.47 -4.02 2.19
CA THR A 50 -10.92 -2.73 1.66
C THR A 50 -11.68 -1.96 2.74
N GLY A 51 -11.26 -0.72 2.99
CA GLY A 51 -11.82 0.14 4.02
C GLY A 51 -11.03 0.18 5.34
N ASP A 52 -10.05 -0.71 5.52
CA ASP A 52 -9.14 -0.64 6.66
C ASP A 52 -8.29 0.64 6.58
N LEU A 53 -8.14 1.30 7.73
CA LEU A 53 -7.16 2.37 7.88
C LEU A 53 -5.84 1.74 8.31
N ILE A 54 -4.81 1.91 7.47
CA ILE A 54 -3.48 1.36 7.71
C ILE A 54 -2.43 2.47 7.72
N GLU A 55 -1.39 2.28 8.53
CA GLU A 55 -0.16 3.06 8.49
C GLU A 55 0.90 2.27 7.73
N VAL A 56 1.62 2.96 6.83
CA VAL A 56 2.66 2.36 5.99
C VAL A 56 3.98 3.07 6.24
N ASP A 57 4.93 2.35 6.84
CA ASP A 57 6.29 2.82 7.07
C ASP A 57 7.22 2.28 5.98
N GLY A 58 7.42 3.08 4.93
CA GLY A 58 8.32 2.77 3.83
C GLY A 58 9.80 2.72 4.20
N LYS A 59 10.21 3.24 5.36
CA LYS A 59 11.61 3.24 5.82
C LYS A 59 11.95 1.93 6.52
N ASN A 60 11.06 1.48 7.41
CA ASN A 60 11.26 0.24 8.17
C ASN A 60 10.63 -0.99 7.49
N GLY A 61 9.86 -0.79 6.41
CA GLY A 61 9.19 -1.87 5.70
C GLY A 61 8.00 -2.46 6.47
N ALA A 62 7.32 -1.64 7.27
CA ALA A 62 6.25 -2.08 8.16
C ALA A 62 4.88 -1.55 7.69
N VAL A 63 3.84 -2.35 7.93
CA VAL A 63 2.44 -1.99 7.67
C VAL A 63 1.61 -2.35 8.89
N THR A 64 0.92 -1.37 9.45
CA THR A 64 0.19 -1.49 10.72
C THR A 64 -1.28 -1.17 10.52
N LEU A 65 -2.17 -1.98 11.09
CA LEU A 65 -3.61 -1.69 11.12
C LEU A 65 -3.90 -0.65 12.19
N ILE A 66 -4.56 0.44 11.82
CA ILE A 66 -4.96 1.53 12.73
C ILE A 66 -6.45 1.42 13.07
N LYS A 67 -7.30 1.14 12.08
CA LYS A 67 -8.74 0.92 12.26
C LYS A 67 -9.23 -0.13 11.28
N GLU A 68 -9.99 -1.11 11.76
CA GLU A 68 -10.72 -2.04 10.89
C GLU A 68 -11.83 -1.31 10.14
N ALA A 69 -12.08 -1.74 8.91
CA ALA A 69 -13.25 -1.32 8.15
C ALA A 69 -14.51 -1.57 8.98
N GLU A 70 -15.35 -0.55 9.11
CA GLU A 70 -16.60 -0.64 9.85
C GLU A 70 -17.54 -1.58 9.07
N GLN A 71 -17.71 -2.80 9.57
CA GLN A 71 -18.63 -3.76 8.98
C GLN A 71 -20.04 -3.28 9.29
N THR A 72 -20.74 -2.72 8.30
CA THR A 72 -22.18 -2.50 8.42
C THR A 72 -22.83 -3.86 8.68
N PRO A 73 -23.49 -4.09 9.83
CA PRO A 73 -24.23 -5.32 10.04
C PRO A 73 -25.36 -5.37 9.01
N ASN A 74 -25.44 -6.47 8.26
CA ASN A 74 -26.58 -6.78 7.40
C ASN A 74 -27.82 -7.12 8.25
#